data_AF-A0A6I9Z479-F1
#
_entry.id   AF-A0A6I9Z479-F1
#
_cell.length_a   1.000
_cell.length_b   1.000
_cell.length_c   1.000
_cell.angle_alpha   90.00
_cell.angle_beta   90.00
_cell.angle_gamma   90.00
#
_symmetry.space_group_name_H-M   'P 1'
#
loop_
_entity.id
_entity.type
_entity.pdbx_description
1 polymer ?
#
loop_
_entity_poly.entity_id
_entity_poly.type
_entity_poly.pdbx_seq_one_letter_code
_entity_poly.pdbx_strand_id
1 'polypeptide(L)'
;MVLLVGQYSTGKTTFIRYLLEQDFPGMRIGPEPTTDSFIAVMQGDVEGIIPGNALVVDPKKPFRKLNAFGNAFLNRFVCAQLPNAVLDSISVIDTPGILSGEKQRISRGYDFAAVLEWFAERVDRIILLFDAHKLDISDEFSEVIKALKNHEDKMRVVLNKADQIETQQLMRVYGALMWSLGKIVNTPEVIRVYIGSFWSHPLLIPDNRKLFEAEEQDLFHDIQSLPRNAALRKLNDLIKRARLAKVQAYIISSLKKEMPSVFGKDNKKKELVNNLGEIYGRIEREH
;
A
#
# COMPACT_ATOMS: atom_id res chain seq x y z
N MET A 1 9.57 -0.48 -6.12
CA MET A 1 8.31 -1.23 -5.97
C MET A 1 7.14 -0.27 -5.89
N VAL A 2 6.05 -0.55 -6.60
CA VAL A 2 4.77 0.16 -6.53
C VAL A 2 3.73 -0.76 -5.91
N LEU A 3 3.02 -0.32 -4.88
CA LEU A 3 1.94 -1.08 -4.22
C LEU A 3 0.59 -0.61 -4.73
N LEU A 4 -0.25 -1.52 -5.24
CA LEU A 4 -1.63 -1.21 -5.60
C LEU A 4 -2.57 -1.64 -4.49
N VAL A 5 -3.40 -0.75 -3.96
CA VAL A 5 -4.39 -1.04 -2.92
C VAL A 5 -5.76 -0.57 -3.37
N GLY A 6 -6.80 -1.35 -3.11
CA GLY A 6 -8.16 -0.96 -3.46
C GLY A 6 -9.17 -2.08 -3.25
N GLN A 7 -10.45 -1.72 -3.23
CA GLN A 7 -11.53 -2.68 -3.08
C GLN A 7 -11.62 -3.67 -4.24
N TYR A 8 -12.53 -4.63 -4.14
CA TYR A 8 -12.78 -5.55 -5.26
C TYR A 8 -13.26 -4.83 -6.50
N SER A 9 -12.84 -5.38 -7.64
CA SER A 9 -13.28 -4.94 -8.97
C SER A 9 -12.96 -3.47 -9.32
N THR A 10 -12.08 -2.79 -8.57
CA THR A 10 -11.58 -1.44 -8.90
C THR A 10 -10.58 -1.42 -10.06
N GLY A 11 -10.12 -2.59 -10.52
CA GLY A 11 -9.28 -2.73 -11.71
C GLY A 11 -7.76 -2.79 -11.44
N LYS A 12 -7.31 -3.20 -10.25
CA LYS A 12 -5.87 -3.34 -9.92
C LYS A 12 -5.12 -4.26 -10.89
N THR A 13 -5.57 -5.49 -11.06
CA THR A 13 -4.96 -6.45 -11.99
C THR A 13 -4.96 -5.94 -13.43
N THR A 14 -6.07 -5.31 -13.86
CA THR A 14 -6.20 -4.70 -15.19
C THR A 14 -5.23 -3.53 -15.36
N PHE A 15 -5.04 -2.71 -14.32
CA PHE A 15 -4.10 -1.60 -14.33
C PHE A 15 -2.66 -2.08 -14.50
N ILE A 16 -2.27 -3.18 -13.84
CA ILE A 16 -0.94 -3.79 -14.04
C ILE A 16 -0.79 -4.27 -15.47
N ARG A 17 -1.76 -5.03 -15.98
CA ARG A 17 -1.78 -5.49 -17.37
C ARG A 17 -1.65 -4.33 -18.35
N TYR A 18 -2.36 -3.23 -18.08
CA TYR A 18 -2.32 -2.02 -18.89
C TYR A 18 -0.94 -1.38 -18.88
N LEU A 19 -0.33 -1.22 -17.70
CA LEU A 19 1.01 -0.68 -17.56
C LEU A 19 2.09 -1.54 -18.24
N LEU A 20 1.94 -2.87 -18.19
CA LEU A 20 2.88 -3.81 -18.81
C LEU A 20 2.64 -4.02 -20.31
N GLU A 21 1.47 -3.58 -20.81
CA GLU A 21 0.94 -3.93 -22.14
C GLU A 21 0.97 -5.44 -22.44
N GLN A 22 0.92 -6.26 -21.37
CA GLN A 22 1.14 -7.70 -21.43
C GLN A 22 0.43 -8.40 -20.27
N ASP A 23 0.00 -9.63 -20.51
CA ASP A 23 -0.49 -10.53 -19.46
C ASP A 23 0.68 -11.00 -18.59
N PHE A 24 0.44 -11.30 -17.32
CA PHE A 24 1.45 -11.81 -16.40
C PHE A 24 0.98 -13.10 -15.69
N PRO A 25 1.90 -13.99 -15.29
CA PRO A 25 1.55 -15.26 -14.65
C PRO A 25 0.69 -15.11 -13.41
N GLY A 26 -0.34 -15.93 -13.32
CA GLY A 26 -1.24 -15.95 -12.16
C GLY A 26 -2.22 -14.78 -12.10
N MET A 27 -2.23 -13.89 -13.11
CA MET A 27 -3.26 -12.87 -13.22
C MET A 27 -4.64 -13.52 -13.38
N ARG A 28 -5.63 -12.98 -12.66
CA ARG A 28 -7.04 -13.35 -12.80
C ARG A 28 -7.84 -12.07 -12.89
N ILE A 29 -8.51 -11.86 -14.01
CA ILE A 29 -9.44 -10.75 -14.22
C ILE A 29 -10.83 -11.34 -14.36
N GLY A 30 -11.73 -10.94 -13.46
CA GLY A 30 -13.12 -11.35 -13.52
C GLY A 30 -14.00 -10.50 -12.60
N PRO A 31 -15.33 -10.55 -12.79
CA PRO A 31 -16.29 -9.78 -12.01
C PRO A 31 -16.43 -10.31 -10.57
N GLU A 32 -16.13 -11.59 -10.36
CA GLU A 32 -16.12 -12.25 -9.05
C GLU A 32 -14.82 -11.97 -8.28
N PRO A 33 -14.76 -12.18 -6.95
CA PRO A 33 -13.52 -12.10 -6.17
C PRO A 33 -12.43 -13.00 -6.73
N THR A 34 -11.57 -12.44 -7.59
CA THR A 34 -10.66 -13.21 -8.46
C THR A 34 -9.23 -13.27 -7.94
N THR A 35 -8.77 -12.18 -7.30
CA THR A 35 -7.45 -12.10 -6.65
C THR A 35 -7.62 -12.20 -5.14
N ASP A 36 -7.30 -13.38 -4.58
CA ASP A 36 -7.29 -13.65 -3.14
C ASP A 36 -5.88 -13.60 -2.52
N SER A 37 -4.88 -13.33 -3.36
CA SER A 37 -3.45 -13.45 -3.05
C SER A 37 -2.69 -12.17 -3.40
N PHE A 38 -1.63 -11.90 -2.66
CA PHE A 38 -0.64 -10.88 -3.02
C PHE A 38 0.23 -11.40 -4.16
N ILE A 39 0.43 -10.58 -5.19
CA ILE A 39 1.25 -10.93 -6.35
C ILE A 39 2.36 -9.91 -6.49
N ALA A 40 3.60 -10.34 -6.27
CA ALA A 40 4.79 -9.54 -6.61
C ALA A 40 5.14 -9.77 -8.09
N VAL A 41 4.76 -8.84 -8.95
CA VAL A 41 5.10 -8.84 -10.38
C VAL A 41 6.48 -8.22 -10.56
N MET A 42 7.45 -9.03 -10.98
CA MET A 42 8.87 -8.67 -11.04
C MET A 42 9.50 -9.14 -12.34
N GLN A 43 10.64 -8.55 -12.68
CA GLN A 43 11.45 -9.03 -13.80
C GLN A 43 11.92 -10.47 -13.58
N GLY A 44 11.95 -11.24 -14.66
CA GLY A 44 12.63 -12.53 -14.74
C GLY A 44 12.90 -12.92 -16.18
N ASP A 45 13.92 -13.75 -16.39
CA ASP A 45 14.34 -14.16 -17.74
C ASP A 45 13.31 -15.08 -18.42
N VAL A 46 12.53 -15.81 -17.60
CA VAL A 46 11.51 -16.75 -18.05
C VAL A 46 10.21 -16.47 -17.30
N GLU A 47 9.11 -16.60 -18.02
CA GLU A 47 7.78 -16.49 -17.47
C GLU A 47 7.51 -17.61 -16.44
N GLY A 48 7.09 -17.25 -15.22
CA GLY A 48 6.86 -18.23 -14.17
C GLY A 48 6.27 -17.66 -12.88
N ILE A 49 5.86 -18.58 -11.98
CA ILE A 49 5.33 -18.26 -10.66
C ILE A 49 6.21 -18.91 -9.60
N ILE A 50 6.65 -18.12 -8.62
CA ILE A 50 7.35 -18.59 -7.43
C ILE A 50 6.39 -18.50 -6.22
N PRO A 51 6.06 -19.61 -5.55
CA PRO A 51 5.24 -19.59 -4.34
C PRO A 51 5.92 -18.84 -3.18
N GLY A 52 5.12 -18.22 -2.32
CA GLY A 52 5.59 -17.39 -1.19
C GLY A 52 6.57 -18.11 -0.26
N ASN A 53 6.34 -19.39 0.04
CA ASN A 53 7.24 -20.21 0.86
C ASN A 53 8.64 -20.33 0.26
N ALA A 54 8.75 -20.44 -1.07
CA ALA A 54 10.04 -20.46 -1.77
C ALA A 54 10.61 -19.04 -1.91
N LEU A 55 9.75 -18.04 -2.06
CA LEU A 55 10.15 -16.66 -2.27
C LEU A 55 10.82 -16.04 -1.03
N VAL A 56 10.38 -16.39 0.18
CA VAL A 56 10.96 -15.85 1.43
C VAL A 56 12.30 -16.48 1.80
N VAL A 57 12.69 -17.59 1.18
CA VAL A 57 14.01 -18.21 1.39
C VAL A 57 15.05 -17.72 0.39
N ASP A 58 14.64 -17.06 -0.70
CA ASP A 58 15.55 -16.51 -1.70
C ASP A 58 16.30 -15.27 -1.16
N PRO A 59 17.63 -15.32 -0.97
CA PRO A 59 18.40 -14.18 -0.46
C PRO A 59 18.50 -13.02 -1.45
N LYS A 60 18.20 -13.24 -2.74
CA LYS A 60 18.22 -12.18 -3.78
C LYS A 60 16.93 -11.37 -3.79
N LYS A 61 15.89 -11.81 -3.08
CA LYS A 61 14.58 -11.17 -3.07
C LYS A 61 14.34 -10.40 -1.77
N PRO A 62 13.66 -9.24 -1.80
CA PRO A 62 13.46 -8.39 -0.62
C PRO A 62 12.38 -8.92 0.35
N PHE A 63 11.94 -10.17 0.21
CA PHE A 63 10.74 -10.70 0.86
C PHE A 63 11.02 -11.58 2.07
N ARG A 64 12.29 -11.85 2.41
CA ARG A 64 12.66 -12.75 3.51
C ARG A 64 11.96 -12.47 4.85
N LYS A 65 11.73 -11.20 5.17
CA LYS A 65 11.07 -10.81 6.44
C LYS A 65 9.56 -11.06 6.46
N LEU A 66 8.95 -11.36 5.31
CA LEU A 66 7.53 -11.74 5.25
C LEU A 66 7.26 -13.11 5.89
N ASN A 67 8.30 -13.92 6.13
CA ASN A 67 8.16 -15.18 6.87
C ASN A 67 7.55 -14.98 8.28
N ALA A 68 7.67 -13.78 8.86
CA ALA A 68 7.07 -13.44 10.15
C ALA A 68 5.53 -13.47 10.15
N PHE A 69 4.88 -13.31 8.98
CA PHE A 69 3.42 -13.38 8.85
C PHE A 69 2.88 -14.83 8.77
N GLY A 70 3.77 -15.82 8.71
CA GLY A 70 3.43 -17.24 8.78
C GLY A 70 2.78 -17.83 7.53
N ASN A 71 2.54 -19.14 7.57
CA ASN A 71 2.12 -19.93 6.40
C ASN A 71 0.77 -19.51 5.81
N ALA A 72 -0.15 -18.99 6.63
CA ALA A 72 -1.46 -18.53 6.15
C ALA A 72 -1.32 -17.39 5.12
N PHE A 73 -0.40 -16.44 5.38
CA PHE A 73 -0.06 -15.39 4.43
C PHE A 73 0.76 -15.94 3.26
N LEU A 74 1.80 -16.74 3.51
CA LEU A 74 2.71 -17.19 2.47
C LEU A 74 2.05 -18.08 1.41
N ASN A 75 1.00 -18.83 1.77
CA ASN A 75 0.18 -19.58 0.83
C ASN A 75 -0.65 -18.68 -0.09
N ARG A 76 -0.82 -17.41 0.26
CA ARG A 76 -1.52 -16.36 -0.50
C ARG A 76 -0.57 -15.25 -0.94
N PHE A 77 0.71 -15.58 -1.09
CA PHE A 77 1.71 -14.69 -1.63
C PHE A 77 2.47 -15.41 -2.72
N VAL A 78 2.58 -14.80 -3.89
CA VAL A 78 3.31 -15.35 -5.03
C VAL A 78 4.15 -14.27 -5.69
N CYS A 79 5.23 -14.65 -6.35
CA CYS A 79 5.95 -13.78 -7.27
C CYS A 79 5.71 -14.25 -8.70
N ALA A 80 5.10 -13.40 -9.51
CA ALA A 80 5.00 -13.58 -10.94
C ALA A 80 6.22 -12.95 -11.58
N GLN A 81 6.95 -13.74 -12.36
CA GLN A 81 8.11 -13.27 -13.11
C GLN A 81 7.85 -13.39 -14.60
N LEU A 82 8.28 -12.39 -15.36
CA LEU A 82 8.22 -12.36 -16.81
C LEU A 82 9.26 -11.36 -17.34
N PRO A 83 9.77 -11.55 -18.56
CA PRO A 83 10.62 -10.56 -19.22
C PRO A 83 9.75 -9.40 -19.72
N ASN A 84 9.89 -8.22 -19.12
CA ASN A 84 9.19 -7.01 -19.55
C ASN A 84 10.01 -5.74 -19.24
N ALA A 85 10.11 -4.83 -20.21
CA ALA A 85 10.95 -3.63 -20.09
C ALA A 85 10.55 -2.69 -18.94
N VAL A 86 9.25 -2.65 -18.58
CA VAL A 86 8.77 -1.89 -17.42
C VAL A 86 9.33 -2.50 -16.13
N LEU A 87 9.40 -3.84 -16.08
CA LEU A 87 9.84 -4.57 -14.90
C LEU A 87 11.36 -4.51 -14.65
N ASP A 88 12.15 -4.16 -15.67
CA ASP A 88 13.57 -3.83 -15.50
C ASP A 88 13.76 -2.58 -14.61
N SER A 89 12.80 -1.66 -14.66
CA SER A 89 12.88 -0.39 -13.94
C SER A 89 12.12 -0.41 -12.60
N ILE A 90 10.98 -1.10 -12.55
CA ILE A 90 10.11 -1.14 -11.37
C ILE A 90 9.61 -2.56 -11.11
N SER A 91 9.02 -2.77 -9.94
CA SER A 91 8.25 -3.99 -9.67
C SER A 91 6.92 -3.58 -9.06
N VAL A 92 5.87 -4.34 -9.33
CA VAL A 92 4.52 -3.99 -8.89
C VAL A 92 4.01 -5.05 -7.93
N ILE A 93 3.37 -4.62 -6.84
CA ILE A 93 2.72 -5.49 -5.88
C ILE A 93 1.22 -5.34 -6.08
N ASP A 94 0.58 -6.36 -6.64
CA ASP A 94 -0.89 -6.48 -6.64
C ASP A 94 -1.34 -7.00 -5.27
N THR A 95 -2.39 -6.42 -4.73
CA THR A 95 -2.97 -6.85 -3.45
C THR A 95 -4.33 -7.50 -3.68
N PRO A 96 -4.74 -8.43 -2.80
CA PRO A 96 -6.12 -8.87 -2.75
C PRO A 96 -7.08 -7.67 -2.70
N GLY A 97 -8.26 -7.84 -3.31
CA GLY A 97 -9.32 -6.85 -3.12
C GLY A 97 -9.68 -6.72 -1.64
N ILE A 98 -10.02 -5.50 -1.22
CA ILE A 98 -10.63 -5.26 0.09
C ILE A 98 -12.14 -5.44 -0.06
N LEU A 99 -12.70 -6.40 0.68
CA LEU A 99 -14.13 -6.72 0.64
C LEU A 99 -14.86 -5.88 1.70
N SER A 100 -16.11 -5.54 1.41
CA SER A 100 -17.00 -4.93 2.38
C SER A 100 -17.61 -6.02 3.28
N GLY A 101 -17.32 -5.96 4.58
CA GLY A 101 -17.99 -6.79 5.62
C GLY A 101 -17.07 -7.62 6.53
N GLU A 102 -17.42 -7.67 7.82
CA GLU A 102 -16.63 -8.27 8.90
C GLU A 102 -16.29 -9.76 8.70
N LYS A 103 -17.16 -10.54 8.03
CA LYS A 103 -17.00 -11.99 7.87
C LYS A 103 -15.70 -12.38 7.15
N GLN A 104 -15.13 -11.49 6.35
CA GLN A 104 -13.90 -11.77 5.61
C GLN A 104 -12.62 -11.40 6.33
N ARG A 105 -12.63 -10.42 7.24
CA ARG A 105 -11.48 -10.13 8.10
C ARG A 105 -11.02 -11.38 8.86
N ILE A 106 -11.99 -12.15 9.36
CA ILE A 106 -11.75 -13.39 10.13
C ILE A 106 -11.27 -14.53 9.21
N SER A 107 -11.62 -14.52 7.92
CA SER A 107 -11.38 -15.64 6.99
C SER A 107 -10.00 -15.66 6.31
N ARG A 108 -9.17 -14.60 6.46
CA ARG A 108 -7.87 -14.53 5.78
C ARG A 108 -6.79 -15.36 6.47
N GLY A 109 -6.85 -15.47 7.80
CA GLY A 109 -5.85 -16.20 8.59
C GLY A 109 -4.52 -15.47 8.78
N TYR A 110 -4.42 -14.20 8.37
CA TYR A 110 -3.27 -13.32 8.59
C TYR A 110 -3.73 -11.87 8.74
N ASP A 111 -2.91 -11.04 9.37
CA ASP A 111 -3.17 -9.61 9.54
C ASP A 111 -2.90 -8.85 8.23
N PHE A 112 -3.98 -8.52 7.52
CA PHE A 112 -3.90 -7.84 6.23
C PHE A 112 -3.36 -6.42 6.33
N ALA A 113 -3.73 -5.67 7.38
CA ALA A 113 -3.29 -4.29 7.57
C ALA A 113 -1.78 -4.25 7.86
N ALA A 114 -1.30 -5.15 8.74
CA ALA A 114 0.13 -5.24 9.05
C ALA A 114 0.98 -5.65 7.84
N VAL A 115 0.47 -6.54 6.97
CA VAL A 115 1.15 -6.89 5.71
C VAL A 115 1.25 -5.67 4.79
N LEU A 116 0.16 -4.90 4.63
CA LEU A 116 0.17 -3.70 3.80
C LEU A 116 1.11 -2.62 4.36
N GLU A 117 1.11 -2.41 5.67
CA GLU A 117 2.05 -1.50 6.34
C GLU A 117 3.51 -1.93 6.09
N TRP A 118 3.80 -3.24 6.19
CA TRP A 118 5.12 -3.77 5.88
C TRP A 118 5.56 -3.46 4.44
N PHE A 119 4.65 -3.56 3.48
CA PHE A 119 4.93 -3.16 2.10
C PHE A 119 5.10 -1.64 2.00
N ALA A 120 4.23 -0.85 2.62
CA ALA A 120 4.25 0.61 2.62
C ALA A 120 5.60 1.20 3.08
N GLU A 121 6.20 0.60 4.11
CA GLU A 121 7.53 0.95 4.59
C GLU A 121 8.63 0.79 3.53
N ARG A 122 8.46 -0.12 2.56
CA ARG A 122 9.50 -0.55 1.60
C ARG A 122 9.21 -0.16 0.16
N VAL A 123 7.96 0.14 -0.18
CA VAL A 123 7.60 0.58 -1.52
C VAL A 123 7.92 2.05 -1.72
N ASP A 124 8.01 2.36 -3.00
CA ASP A 124 8.36 3.68 -3.49
C ASP A 124 7.12 4.56 -3.72
N ARG A 125 6.00 3.92 -4.02
CA ARG A 125 4.72 4.53 -4.38
C ARG A 125 3.59 3.59 -3.95
N ILE A 126 2.52 4.17 -3.42
CA ILE A 126 1.29 3.47 -3.08
C ILE A 126 0.18 4.07 -3.94
N ILE A 127 -0.48 3.25 -4.75
CA ILE A 127 -1.60 3.68 -5.59
C ILE A 127 -2.88 3.14 -4.99
N LEU A 128 -3.76 4.04 -4.55
CA LEU A 128 -5.10 3.73 -4.04
C LEU A 128 -6.10 3.79 -5.21
N LEU A 129 -6.64 2.65 -5.62
CA LEU A 129 -7.60 2.56 -6.73
C LEU A 129 -9.05 2.60 -6.23
N PHE A 130 -9.83 3.52 -6.79
CA PHE A 130 -11.26 3.67 -6.59
C PHE A 130 -12.00 3.51 -7.92
N ASP A 131 -13.21 2.97 -7.88
CA ASP A 131 -14.10 2.85 -9.03
C ASP A 131 -15.05 4.05 -9.06
N ALA A 132 -15.05 4.84 -10.14
CA ALA A 132 -15.89 6.02 -10.25
C ALA A 132 -17.39 5.69 -10.33
N HIS A 133 -17.75 4.53 -10.87
CA HIS A 133 -19.13 4.09 -11.00
C HIS A 133 -19.70 3.57 -9.68
N LYS A 134 -18.86 2.95 -8.83
CA LYS A 134 -19.23 2.37 -7.53
C LYS A 134 -18.34 2.89 -6.40
N LEU A 135 -18.29 4.22 -6.26
CA LEU A 135 -17.52 4.82 -5.18
C LEU A 135 -18.13 4.44 -3.83
N ASP A 136 -17.45 3.54 -3.15
CA ASP A 136 -17.71 3.14 -1.78
C ASP A 136 -16.35 3.00 -1.07
N ILE A 137 -16.28 3.42 0.19
CA ILE A 137 -15.09 3.29 1.02
C ILE A 137 -15.51 2.54 2.28
N SER A 138 -15.36 1.22 2.24
CA SER A 138 -15.70 0.38 3.39
C SER A 138 -14.87 0.72 4.63
N ASP A 139 -15.37 0.33 5.81
CA ASP A 139 -14.65 0.53 7.08
C ASP A 139 -13.28 -0.16 7.08
N GLU A 140 -13.17 -1.34 6.47
CA GLU A 140 -11.89 -2.03 6.29
C GLU A 140 -10.94 -1.26 5.38
N PHE A 141 -11.43 -0.71 4.27
CA PHE A 141 -10.56 0.10 3.42
C PHE A 141 -10.11 1.37 4.14
N SER A 142 -11.00 1.99 4.90
CA SER A 142 -10.67 3.15 5.75
C SER A 142 -9.62 2.83 6.81
N GLU A 143 -9.70 1.68 7.47
CA GLU A 143 -8.68 1.21 8.43
C GLU A 143 -7.33 0.96 7.75
N VAL A 144 -7.33 0.35 6.56
CA VAL A 144 -6.11 0.15 5.77
C VAL A 144 -5.48 1.50 5.41
N ILE A 145 -6.26 2.47 4.92
CA ILE A 145 -5.73 3.80 4.59
C ILE A 145 -5.17 4.49 5.85
N LYS A 146 -5.83 4.35 7.01
CA LYS A 146 -5.32 4.85 8.29
C LYS A 146 -4.00 4.19 8.71
N ALA A 147 -3.83 2.89 8.47
CA ALA A 147 -2.57 2.20 8.73
C ALA A 147 -1.43 2.75 7.86
N LEU A 148 -1.77 3.25 6.67
CA LEU A 148 -0.80 3.83 5.73
C LEU A 148 -0.51 5.33 5.97
N LYS A 149 -1.17 5.99 6.94
CA LYS A 149 -1.08 7.45 7.15
C LYS A 149 0.35 8.01 7.26
N ASN A 150 1.29 7.24 7.81
CA ASN A 150 2.70 7.66 7.96
C ASN A 150 3.49 7.65 6.63
N HIS A 151 2.83 7.24 5.54
CA HIS A 151 3.37 7.11 4.19
C HIS A 151 2.54 7.91 3.17
N GLU A 152 1.81 8.94 3.60
CA GLU A 152 1.00 9.82 2.75
C GLU A 152 1.79 10.46 1.60
N ASP A 153 3.08 10.77 1.81
CA ASP A 153 3.99 11.28 0.78
C ASP A 153 4.15 10.30 -0.42
N LYS A 154 4.00 9.01 -0.15
CA LYS A 154 4.06 7.93 -1.13
C LYS A 154 2.70 7.67 -1.80
N MET A 155 1.60 8.19 -1.28
CA MET A 155 0.26 7.88 -1.78
C MET A 155 -0.09 8.66 -3.05
N ARG A 156 -0.71 7.98 -4.00
CA ARG A 156 -1.42 8.54 -5.13
C ARG A 156 -2.76 7.86 -5.24
N VAL A 157 -3.76 8.59 -5.67
CA VAL A 157 -5.11 8.06 -5.84
C VAL A 157 -5.39 7.93 -7.32
N VAL A 158 -6.03 6.84 -7.72
CA VAL A 158 -6.51 6.64 -9.08
C VAL A 158 -8.02 6.46 -9.02
N LEU A 159 -8.76 7.40 -9.60
CA LEU A 159 -10.20 7.30 -9.80
C LEU A 159 -10.43 6.65 -11.18
N ASN A 160 -10.52 5.32 -11.15
CA ASN A 160 -10.61 4.47 -12.33
C ASN A 160 -12.04 4.36 -12.87
N LYS A 161 -12.18 3.93 -14.13
CA LYS A 161 -13.47 3.75 -14.82
C LYS A 161 -14.28 5.05 -14.91
N ALA A 162 -13.58 6.18 -14.99
CA ALA A 162 -14.21 7.49 -15.05
C ALA A 162 -15.05 7.71 -16.32
N ASP A 163 -14.77 6.93 -17.39
CA ASP A 163 -15.53 6.92 -18.64
C ASP A 163 -16.91 6.26 -18.54
N GLN A 164 -17.26 5.63 -17.42
CA GLN A 164 -18.54 4.95 -17.22
C GLN A 164 -19.64 5.87 -16.65
N ILE A 165 -19.31 7.13 -16.36
CA ILE A 165 -20.21 8.11 -15.78
C ILE A 165 -20.09 9.45 -16.50
N GLU A 166 -21.17 10.22 -16.52
CA GLU A 166 -21.19 11.54 -17.14
C GLU A 166 -20.34 12.56 -16.35
N THR A 167 -19.91 13.63 -17.01
CA THR A 167 -19.05 14.68 -16.44
C THR A 167 -19.58 15.24 -15.12
N GLN A 168 -20.90 15.50 -15.02
CA GLN A 168 -21.49 16.02 -13.77
C GLN A 168 -21.41 15.02 -12.62
N GLN A 169 -21.67 13.73 -12.91
CA GLN A 169 -21.57 12.67 -11.91
C GLN A 169 -20.11 12.47 -11.50
N LEU A 170 -19.17 12.55 -12.44
CA LEU A 170 -17.74 12.46 -12.18
C LEU A 170 -17.27 13.52 -11.18
N MET A 171 -17.71 14.78 -11.33
CA MET A 171 -17.37 15.85 -10.38
C MET A 171 -17.94 15.60 -8.98
N ARG A 172 -19.15 15.04 -8.88
CA ARG A 172 -19.75 14.67 -7.58
C ARG A 172 -18.99 13.53 -6.91
N VAL A 173 -18.64 12.50 -7.66
CA VAL A 173 -17.85 11.34 -7.20
C VAL A 173 -16.46 11.80 -6.75
N TYR A 174 -15.79 12.62 -7.55
CA TYR A 174 -14.50 13.20 -7.20
C TYR A 174 -14.55 14.00 -5.89
N GLY A 175 -15.56 14.88 -5.75
CA GLY A 175 -15.76 15.63 -4.51
C GLY A 175 -16.01 14.74 -3.29
N ALA A 176 -16.84 13.71 -3.43
CA ALA A 176 -17.13 12.74 -2.36
C ALA A 176 -15.89 11.92 -1.96
N LEU A 177 -15.06 11.54 -2.92
CA LEU A 177 -13.80 10.85 -2.69
C LEU A 177 -12.84 11.73 -1.89
N MET A 178 -12.61 12.97 -2.34
CA MET A 178 -11.71 13.92 -1.67
C MET A 178 -12.17 14.23 -0.24
N TRP A 179 -13.48 14.43 -0.05
CA TRP A 179 -14.06 14.65 1.28
C TRP A 179 -13.81 13.46 2.21
N SER A 180 -13.99 12.24 1.72
CA SER A 180 -13.79 11.03 2.51
C SER A 180 -12.31 10.80 2.83
N LEU A 181 -11.42 10.96 1.85
CA LEU A 181 -9.97 10.85 2.06
C LEU A 181 -9.45 11.89 3.05
N GLY A 182 -9.93 13.13 2.97
CA GLY A 182 -9.55 14.20 3.91
C GLY A 182 -9.87 13.83 5.36
N LYS A 183 -11.03 13.18 5.61
CA LYS A 183 -11.40 12.69 6.95
C LYS A 183 -10.55 11.52 7.44
N ILE A 184 -10.09 10.65 6.52
CA ILE A 184 -9.38 9.42 6.87
C ILE A 184 -7.89 9.67 7.10
N VAL A 185 -7.24 10.40 6.19
CA VAL A 185 -5.79 10.66 6.24
C VAL A 185 -5.47 11.75 7.26
N ASN A 186 -6.35 12.74 7.41
CA ASN A 186 -6.22 13.82 8.38
C ASN A 186 -4.88 14.59 8.28
N THR A 187 -4.50 14.92 7.05
CA THR A 187 -3.33 15.75 6.72
C THR A 187 -3.79 17.00 5.97
N PRO A 188 -3.13 18.16 6.16
CA PRO A 188 -3.44 19.36 5.39
C PRO A 188 -3.02 19.23 3.91
N GLU A 189 -2.18 18.25 3.57
CA GLU A 189 -1.70 18.03 2.21
C GLU A 189 -2.75 17.29 1.35
N VAL A 190 -3.04 17.83 0.17
CA VAL A 190 -4.02 17.23 -0.75
C VAL A 190 -3.33 16.14 -1.56
N ILE A 191 -3.80 14.89 -1.43
CA ILE A 191 -3.29 13.77 -2.22
C ILE A 191 -3.67 13.95 -3.70
N ARG A 192 -2.69 13.81 -4.61
CA ARG A 192 -2.92 13.83 -6.06
C ARG A 192 -3.80 12.64 -6.47
N VAL A 193 -4.91 12.95 -7.13
CA VAL A 193 -5.84 11.98 -7.74
C VAL A 193 -5.65 12.00 -9.25
N TYR A 194 -5.44 10.86 -9.88
CA TYR A 194 -5.44 10.68 -11.33
C TYR A 194 -6.80 10.15 -11.79
N ILE A 195 -7.45 10.84 -12.73
CA ILE A 195 -8.80 10.50 -13.18
C ILE A 195 -8.75 9.90 -14.58
N GLY A 196 -9.28 8.69 -14.76
CA GLY A 196 -9.28 8.07 -16.08
C GLY A 196 -9.80 6.64 -16.09
N SER A 197 -9.55 5.94 -17.20
CA SER A 197 -9.88 4.54 -17.38
C SER A 197 -8.67 3.81 -17.91
N PHE A 198 -7.96 3.13 -17.00
CA PHE A 198 -6.61 2.61 -17.24
C PHE A 198 -6.67 1.18 -17.80
N TRP A 199 -7.10 1.08 -19.06
CA TRP A 199 -7.23 -0.16 -19.81
C TRP A 199 -7.18 0.09 -21.33
N SER A 200 -6.95 -0.94 -22.12
CA SER A 200 -6.80 -0.81 -23.58
C SER A 200 -8.12 -0.75 -24.36
N HIS A 201 -9.27 -0.65 -23.69
CA HIS A 201 -10.58 -0.64 -24.35
C HIS A 201 -11.03 0.78 -24.71
N PRO A 202 -11.85 0.96 -25.76
CA PRO A 202 -12.44 2.26 -26.07
C PRO A 202 -13.23 2.84 -24.89
N LEU A 203 -13.17 4.16 -24.73
CA LEU A 203 -13.96 4.88 -23.74
C LEU A 203 -15.46 4.72 -24.02
N LEU A 204 -16.25 4.42 -22.99
CA LEU A 204 -17.72 4.38 -23.08
C LEU A 204 -18.29 5.78 -23.30
N ILE A 205 -17.91 6.74 -22.47
CA ILE A 205 -18.28 8.16 -22.59
C ILE A 205 -17.01 8.98 -22.87
N PRO A 206 -16.80 9.45 -24.12
CA PRO A 206 -15.55 10.08 -24.53
C PRO A 206 -15.46 11.58 -24.21
N ASP A 207 -16.48 12.18 -23.59
CA ASP A 207 -16.59 13.63 -23.34
C ASP A 207 -15.35 14.23 -22.66
N ASN A 208 -14.75 13.47 -21.73
CA ASN A 208 -13.58 13.90 -20.96
C ASN A 208 -12.26 13.29 -21.46
N ARG A 209 -12.21 12.79 -22.71
CA ARG A 209 -11.03 12.08 -23.25
C ARG A 209 -9.71 12.83 -23.02
N LYS A 210 -9.67 14.13 -23.34
CA LYS A 210 -8.45 14.96 -23.18
C LYS A 210 -7.97 15.01 -21.72
N LEU A 211 -8.90 15.04 -20.76
CA LEU A 211 -8.56 14.99 -19.35
C LEU A 211 -7.98 13.62 -18.99
N PHE A 212 -8.64 12.53 -19.40
CA PHE A 212 -8.19 11.18 -19.09
C PHE A 212 -6.78 10.90 -19.65
N GLU A 213 -6.52 11.28 -20.90
CA GLU A 213 -5.21 11.12 -21.53
C GLU A 213 -4.12 11.94 -20.83
N ALA A 214 -4.43 13.17 -20.40
CA ALA A 214 -3.48 14.02 -19.67
C ALA A 214 -3.17 13.45 -18.27
N GLU A 215 -4.19 13.02 -17.54
CA GLU A 215 -4.04 12.42 -16.21
C GLU A 215 -3.30 11.08 -16.26
N GLU A 216 -3.50 10.31 -17.33
CA GLU A 216 -2.76 9.09 -17.59
C GLU A 216 -1.26 9.37 -17.83
N GLN A 217 -0.95 10.34 -18.69
CA GLN A 217 0.44 10.75 -18.93
C GLN A 217 1.12 11.23 -17.64
N ASP A 218 0.43 12.02 -16.82
CA ASP A 218 0.95 12.48 -15.52
C ASP A 218 1.25 11.29 -14.58
N LEU A 219 0.36 10.28 -14.53
CA LEU A 219 0.57 9.09 -13.71
C LEU A 219 1.77 8.28 -14.20
N PHE A 220 1.88 8.07 -15.51
CA PHE A 220 3.00 7.35 -16.10
C PHE A 220 4.32 8.07 -15.91
N HIS A 221 4.33 9.40 -16.00
CA HIS A 221 5.51 10.19 -15.68
C HIS A 221 5.92 10.04 -14.20
N ASP A 222 4.96 10.09 -13.27
CA ASP A 222 5.23 9.86 -11.84
C ASP A 222 5.85 8.47 -11.61
N ILE A 223 5.28 7.41 -12.19
CA ILE A 223 5.79 6.04 -12.08
C ILE A 223 7.19 5.92 -12.71
N GLN A 224 7.40 6.48 -13.91
CA GLN A 224 8.68 6.44 -14.62
C GLN A 224 9.79 7.21 -13.89
N SER A 225 9.43 8.21 -13.07
CA SER A 225 10.39 8.97 -12.26
C SER A 225 10.93 8.19 -11.05
N LEU A 226 10.25 7.12 -10.62
CA LEU A 226 10.56 6.40 -9.38
C LEU A 226 12.00 5.88 -9.30
N PRO A 227 12.59 5.27 -10.35
CA PRO A 227 13.97 4.77 -10.30
C PRO A 227 14.99 5.90 -10.08
N ARG A 228 14.80 7.05 -10.75
CA ARG A 228 15.67 8.23 -10.61
C ARG A 228 15.61 8.79 -9.19
N ASN A 229 14.42 8.79 -8.60
CA ASN A 229 14.16 9.32 -7.27
C ASN A 229 14.42 8.32 -6.14
N ALA A 230 14.81 7.07 -6.45
CA ALA A 230 14.95 6.00 -5.47
C ALA A 230 16.03 6.30 -4.42
N ALA A 231 17.16 6.92 -4.81
CA ALA A 231 18.24 7.24 -3.87
C ALA A 231 17.80 8.26 -2.80
N LEU A 232 17.16 9.35 -3.22
CA LEU A 232 16.63 10.37 -2.30
C LEU A 232 15.53 9.80 -1.39
N ARG A 233 14.66 8.94 -1.91
CA ARG A 233 13.61 8.31 -1.08
C ARG A 233 14.19 7.31 -0.07
N LYS A 234 15.18 6.50 -0.47
CA LYS A 234 15.92 5.63 0.47
C LYS A 234 16.62 6.43 1.57
N LEU A 235 17.15 7.61 1.25
CA LEU A 235 17.73 8.52 2.24
C LEU A 235 16.67 9.02 3.23
N ASN A 236 15.50 9.46 2.74
CA ASN A 236 14.39 9.91 3.60
C ASN A 236 13.88 8.80 4.52
N ASP A 237 13.71 7.58 3.99
CA ASP A 237 13.30 6.42 4.79
C ASP A 237 14.35 6.06 5.85
N LEU A 238 15.64 6.19 5.53
CA LEU A 238 16.73 6.01 6.49
C LEU A 238 16.67 7.07 7.60
N ILE A 239 16.40 8.33 7.27
CA ILE A 239 16.24 9.42 8.25
C ILE A 239 15.04 9.15 9.17
N LYS A 240 13.87 8.78 8.61
CA LYS A 240 12.67 8.41 9.38
C LYS A 240 13.00 7.27 10.36
N ARG A 241 13.69 6.23 9.89
CA ARG A 241 14.08 5.09 10.71
C ARG A 241 15.12 5.43 11.78
N ALA A 242 16.11 6.27 11.48
CA ALA A 242 17.10 6.72 12.45
C ALA A 242 16.45 7.52 13.59
N ARG A 243 15.49 8.39 13.28
CA ARG A 243 14.70 9.12 14.29
C ARG A 243 13.92 8.17 15.19
N LEU A 244 13.20 7.21 14.60
CA LEU A 244 12.43 6.22 15.36
C LEU A 244 13.32 5.39 16.28
N ALA A 245 14.48 4.93 15.78
CA ALA A 245 15.45 4.17 16.58
C ALA A 245 16.01 5.00 17.76
N LYS A 246 16.29 6.30 17.53
CA LYS A 246 16.74 7.22 18.57
C LYS A 246 15.68 7.40 19.67
N VAL A 247 14.43 7.62 19.29
CA VAL A 247 13.30 7.73 20.23
C VAL A 247 13.13 6.44 21.03
N GLN A 248 13.18 5.28 20.36
CA GLN A 248 13.09 3.97 21.03
C GLN A 248 14.23 3.75 22.03
N ALA A 249 15.46 4.17 21.70
CA ALA A 249 16.59 4.10 22.62
C ALA A 249 16.38 4.97 23.87
N TYR A 250 15.84 6.19 23.72
CA TYR A 250 15.50 7.05 24.87
C TYR A 250 14.42 6.43 25.75
N ILE A 251 13.36 5.87 25.15
CA ILE A 251 12.28 5.20 25.90
C ILE A 251 12.86 4.05 26.73
N ILE A 252 13.62 3.15 26.10
CA ILE A 252 14.19 1.99 26.80
C ILE A 252 15.21 2.42 27.87
N SER A 253 16.04 3.42 27.60
CA SER A 253 16.98 4.00 28.58
C SER A 253 16.24 4.58 29.79
N SER A 254 15.16 5.34 29.55
CA SER A 254 14.35 5.94 30.61
C SER A 254 13.67 4.88 31.48
N LEU A 255 13.04 3.88 30.85
CA LEU A 255 12.44 2.74 31.55
C LEU A 255 13.49 1.98 32.36
N LYS A 256 14.68 1.75 31.80
CA LYS A 256 15.76 1.03 32.49
C LYS A 256 16.27 1.80 33.72
N LYS A 257 16.36 3.13 33.65
CA LYS A 257 16.77 3.98 34.78
C LYS A 257 15.78 3.91 35.95
N GLU A 258 14.49 3.77 35.67
CA GLU A 258 13.44 3.71 36.70
C GLU A 258 13.19 2.31 37.29
N MET A 259 13.77 1.27 36.68
CA MET A 259 13.62 -0.11 37.16
C MET A 259 14.48 -0.37 38.41
N PRO A 260 13.92 -0.96 39.49
CA PRO A 260 14.67 -1.27 40.69
C PRO A 260 15.66 -2.42 40.45
N SER A 261 16.80 -2.37 41.14
CA SER A 261 17.91 -3.31 40.93
C SER A 261 17.59 -4.73 41.40
N VAL A 262 16.84 -4.89 42.50
CA VAL A 262 16.73 -6.17 43.21
C VAL A 262 15.27 -6.63 43.40
N PHE A 263 14.42 -5.86 44.10
CA PHE A 263 13.05 -6.25 44.44
C PHE A 263 11.99 -5.34 43.80
N GLY A 264 10.75 -5.83 43.64
CA GLY A 264 9.61 -5.03 43.17
C GLY A 264 9.55 -4.78 41.66
N LYS A 265 10.37 -5.48 40.86
CA LYS A 265 10.48 -5.29 39.40
C LYS A 265 9.16 -5.43 38.66
N ASP A 266 8.35 -6.43 39.01
CA ASP A 266 7.08 -6.68 38.30
C ASP A 266 6.04 -5.60 38.57
N ASN A 267 5.94 -5.12 39.81
CA ASN A 267 5.05 -4.02 40.16
C ASN A 267 5.50 -2.72 39.49
N LYS A 268 6.80 -2.41 39.52
CA LYS A 268 7.32 -1.21 38.85
C LYS A 268 7.16 -1.29 37.33
N LYS A 269 7.35 -2.46 36.72
CA LYS A 269 7.09 -2.66 35.29
C LYS A 269 5.63 -2.35 34.93
N LYS A 270 4.66 -2.85 35.71
CA LYS A 270 3.24 -2.56 35.48
C LYS A 270 2.94 -1.06 35.61
N GLU A 271 3.49 -0.42 36.63
CA GLU A 271 3.39 1.03 36.84
C GLU A 271 3.96 1.82 35.64
N LEU A 272 5.17 1.50 35.18
CA LEU A 272 5.82 2.15 34.05
C LEU A 272 5.05 1.97 32.74
N VAL A 273 4.50 0.77 32.50
CA VAL A 273 3.69 0.51 31.31
C VAL A 273 2.38 1.29 31.35
N ASN A 274 1.74 1.40 32.52
CA ASN A 274 0.52 2.20 32.68
C ASN A 274 0.78 3.71 32.52
N ASN A 275 1.98 4.17 32.88
CA ASN A 275 2.36 5.59 32.82
C ASN A 275 3.19 5.95 31.58
N LEU A 276 3.18 5.13 30.53
CA LEU A 276 4.03 5.31 29.35
C LEU A 276 3.80 6.67 28.66
N GLY A 277 2.57 7.18 28.67
CA GLY A 277 2.22 8.48 28.09
C GLY A 277 2.93 9.65 28.76
N GLU A 278 3.07 9.62 30.09
CA GLU A 278 3.82 10.64 30.83
C GLU A 278 5.33 10.54 30.54
N ILE A 279 5.85 9.32 30.41
CA ILE A 279 7.24 9.07 30.04
C ILE A 279 7.54 9.66 28.66
N TYR A 280 6.62 9.49 27.69
CA TYR A 280 6.75 10.11 26.37
C TYR A 280 6.81 11.64 26.46
N GLY A 281 5.88 12.26 27.19
CA GLY A 281 5.87 13.71 27.39
C GLY A 281 7.06 14.26 28.20
N ARG A 282 7.73 13.43 29.01
CA ARG A 282 9.00 13.81 29.65
C ARG A 282 10.16 13.74 28.66
N ILE A 283 10.28 12.64 27.90
CA ILE A 283 11.34 12.48 26.89
C ILE A 283 11.28 13.59 25.85
N GLU A 284 10.07 13.96 25.41
CA GLU A 284 9.85 15.05 24.44
C GLU A 284 10.28 16.44 24.97
N ARG A 285 10.22 16.68 26.28
CA ARG A 285 10.68 17.93 26.89
C ARG A 285 12.19 17.99 27.10
N GLU A 286 12.83 16.83 27.26
CA GLU A 286 14.26 16.72 27.56
C GLU A 286 15.17 16.65 26.31
N HIS A 287 14.63 16.27 25.15
CA HIS A 287 15.39 15.96 23.92
C HIS A 287 14.73 16.51 22.66
#